data_AF-A0A3D3UWJ2-F1
#
_entry.id   AF-A0A3D3UWJ2-F1
#
_cell.length_a   1.000
_cell.length_b   1.000
_cell.length_c   1.000
_cell.angle_alpha   90.00
_cell.angle_beta   90.00
_cell.angle_gamma   90.00
#
_symmetry.space_group_name_H-M   'P 1'
#
loop_
_entity.id
_entity.type
_entity.pdbx_description
1 polymer ?
#
loop_
_entity_poly.entity_id
_entity_poly.type
_entity_poly.pdbx_seq_one_letter_code
_entity_poly.pdbx_strand_id
1 'polypeptide(L)' 'MECNKGQNLKNCNCTYPGCDKKGVCCECLSYHLGMKQLPGCCFPD' A
#
# COMPACT_ATOMS: atom_id res chain seq x y z
N MET A 1 -4.57 -4.62 15.45
CA MET A 1 -3.55 -3.55 15.41
C MET A 1 -4.18 -2.39 14.67
N GLU A 2 -4.22 -1.20 15.28
CA GLU A 2 -4.77 0.00 14.63
C GLU A 2 -3.75 0.52 13.60
N CYS A 3 -4.21 0.82 12.39
CA CYS A 3 -3.33 1.28 11.31
C CYS A 3 -3.29 2.82 11.28
N ASN A 4 -2.08 3.41 11.28
CA ASN A 4 -1.87 4.86 11.15
C ASN A 4 -2.04 5.35 9.69
N LYS A 5 -3.22 5.11 9.10
CA LYS A 5 -3.50 5.39 7.68
C LYS A 5 -3.14 6.82 7.27
N GLY A 6 -3.42 7.80 8.13
CA GLY A 6 -3.13 9.22 7.86
C GLY A 6 -1.64 9.53 7.72
N GLN A 7 -0.78 8.89 8.52
CA GLN A 7 0.68 9.02 8.38
C GLN A 7 1.18 8.22 7.19
N ASN A 8 0.68 7.00 7.02
CA ASN A 8 1.08 6.11 5.93
C ASN A 8 0.72 6.69 4.55
N LEU A 9 -0.39 7.41 4.40
CA LEU A 9 -0.76 8.07 3.15
C LEU A 9 0.30 9.05 2.64
N LYS A 10 1.07 9.67 3.55
CA LYS A 10 2.17 10.58 3.20
C LYS A 10 3.37 9.85 2.60
N ASN A 11 3.60 8.61 3.02
CA ASN A 11 4.78 7.82 2.64
C ASN A 11 4.44 6.66 1.69
N CYS A 12 3.16 6.41 1.39
CA CYS A 12 2.74 5.28 0.58
C CYS A 12 2.95 5.60 -0.90
N ASN A 13 4.02 5.07 -1.47
CA ASN A 13 4.39 5.13 -2.88
C ASN A 13 3.77 3.98 -3.71
N CYS A 14 2.57 3.49 -3.36
CA CYS A 14 1.88 2.50 -4.18
C CYS A 14 1.70 3.02 -5.61
N THR A 15 2.20 2.24 -6.57
CA THR A 15 2.28 2.55 -8.01
C THR A 15 0.98 2.27 -8.78
N TYR A 16 0.00 1.61 -8.15
CA TYR A 16 -1.27 1.29 -8.79
C TYR A 16 -2.21 2.52 -8.78
N PRO A 17 -2.66 2.99 -9.95
CA PRO A 17 -3.57 4.12 -10.03
C PRO A 17 -4.91 3.77 -9.39
N GLY A 18 -5.40 4.63 -8.48
CA GLY A 18 -6.69 4.43 -7.82
C GLY A 18 -6.73 3.31 -6.77
N CYS A 19 -5.60 2.87 -6.22
CA CYS A 19 -5.59 1.84 -5.19
C CYS A 19 -6.40 2.26 -3.94
N ASP A 20 -7.57 1.64 -3.72
CA ASP A 20 -8.44 1.86 -2.55
C ASP A 20 -7.76 1.56 -1.21
N LYS A 21 -6.69 0.76 -1.24
CA LYS A 21 -5.91 0.34 -0.07
C LYS A 21 -4.72 1.25 0.22
N LYS A 22 -4.55 2.35 -0.52
CA LYS A 22 -3.43 3.28 -0.31
C LYS A 22 -3.44 3.84 1.12
N GLY A 23 -2.28 3.82 1.78
CA GLY A 23 -2.12 4.16 3.20
C GLY A 23 -2.48 3.05 4.19
N VAL A 24 -3.11 1.95 3.74
CA VAL A 24 -3.27 0.73 4.53
C VAL A 24 -2.35 -0.34 3.94
N CYS A 25 -1.05 -0.18 4.17
CA CYS A 25 -0.02 -0.94 3.45
C CYS A 25 -0.17 -2.46 3.61
N CYS A 26 -0.61 -2.96 4.77
CA CYS A 26 -0.88 -4.39 4.96
C CYS A 26 -1.96 -4.91 3.99
N GLU A 27 -3.10 -4.22 3.89
CA GLU A 27 -4.16 -4.60 2.95
C GLU A 27 -3.74 -4.43 1.49
N CYS A 28 -3.01 -3.34 1.19
CA CYS A 28 -2.48 -3.08 -0.14
C CYS A 28 -1.56 -4.22 -0.61
N LEU A 29 -0.63 -4.64 0.25
CA LEU A 29 0.30 -5.73 -0.03
C LEU A 29 -0.45 -7.06 -0.21
N SER A 30 -1.34 -7.42 0.73
CA SER A 30 -2.12 -8.66 0.62
C SER A 30 -2.94 -8.72 -0.67
N TYR A 31 -3.55 -7.60 -1.07
CA TYR A 31 -4.32 -7.50 -2.30
C TYR A 31 -3.45 -7.72 -3.55
N HIS A 32 -2.37 -6.94 -3.70
CA HIS A 32 -1.53 -7.01 -4.89
C HIS A 32 -0.74 -8.31 -4.99
N LEU A 33 -0.24 -8.85 -3.87
CA LEU A 33 0.45 -10.15 -3.87
C LEU A 33 -0.50 -11.29 -4.27
N GLY A 34 -1.78 -11.22 -3.92
CA GLY A 34 -2.81 -12.16 -4.39
C GLY A 34 -2.99 -12.14 -5.92
N MET A 35 -2.71 -11.00 -6.56
CA MET A 35 -2.73 -10.84 -8.02
C MET A 35 -1.37 -11.09 -8.67
N LYS A 36 -0.37 -11.57 -7.92
CA LYS A 36 1.04 -11.73 -8.37
C LYS A 36 1.66 -10.40 -8.82
N GLN A 37 1.30 -9.31 -8.15
CA GLN A 37 1.80 -7.96 -8.40
C GLN A 37 2.69 -7.49 -7.24
N LEU A 38 3.73 -6.72 -7.55
CA LEU A 38 4.61 -6.10 -6.55
C LEU A 38 4.41 -4.58 -6.56
N PRO A 39 3.62 -4.02 -5.64
CA PRO A 39 3.35 -2.58 -5.61
C PRO A 39 4.57 -1.81 -5.08
N GLY A 40 4.69 -0.53 -5.48
CA GLY A 40 5.78 0.35 -5.04
C GLY A 40 5.95 0.47 -3.52
N CYS A 41 4.89 0.25 -2.74
CA CYS A 41 4.91 0.28 -1.27
C CYS A 41 5.81 -0.78 -0.60
N CYS A 42 6.38 -1.71 -1.36
CA CYS A 42 7.42 -2.63 -0.89
C CYS A 42 8.81 -1.98 -0.78
N PHE A 43 9.00 -0.79 -1.35
CA PHE A 43 10.30 -0.13 -1.46
C PHE A 43 10.30 1.18 -0.68
N PRO A 44 11.44 1.57 -0.08
CA PRO A 44 11.59 2.91 0.47
C PRO A 44 11.38 3.96 -0.62
N ASP A 45 10.76 5.08 -0.25
CA ASP A 45 10.71 6.31 -1.06
C ASP A 45 11.95 7.17 -0.73
#